data_AF-A0A7W4BN77-F1
#
_entry.id   AF-A0A7W4BN77-F1
#
_cell.length_a   1.000
_cell.length_b   1.000
_cell.length_c   1.000
_cell.angle_alpha   90.00
_cell.angle_beta   90.00
_cell.angle_gamma   90.00
#
_symmetry.space_group_name_H-M   'P 1'
#
loop_
_entity.id
_entity.type
_entity.pdbx_description
1 polymer ?
#
loop_
_entity_poly.entity_id
_entity_poly.type
_entity_poly.pdbx_seq_one_letter_code
_entity_poly.pdbx_strand_id
1 'polypeptide(L)' 'MRIGDQSHENTHGVPKDFIVFCEENGNYFTINEKDNIGYYDHDDLTHNLHNGDFKDWVIENWLELE' A
#
# COMPACT_ATOMS: atom_id res chain seq x y z
N MET A 1 6.97 -35.07 14.04
CA MET A 1 7.49 -34.58 12.76
C MET A 1 6.71 -33.32 12.42
N ARG A 2 7.37 -32.15 12.44
CA ARG A 2 6.74 -30.89 12.02
C ARG A 2 6.61 -30.90 10.50
N ILE A 3 5.42 -30.59 9.99
CA ILE A 3 5.31 -29.91 8.69
C ILE A 3 4.61 -28.60 9.05
N GLY A 4 5.41 -27.54 9.08
CA GLY A 4 4.88 -26.19 9.25
C GLY A 4 4.05 -25.89 8.02
N ASP A 5 2.75 -25.72 8.23
CA ASP A 5 1.87 -25.15 7.23
C ASP A 5 2.16 -23.65 7.18
N GLN A 6 3.19 -23.27 6.40
CA GLN A 6 3.36 -21.89 5.99
C GLN A 6 2.44 -21.67 4.79
N SER A 7 1.17 -21.40 5.09
CA SER A 7 0.27 -20.77 4.13
C SER A 7 0.81 -19.37 3.85
N HIS A 8 1.73 -19.24 2.90
CA HIS A 8 1.89 -17.99 2.17
C HIS A 8 0.59 -17.83 1.38
N GLU A 9 -0.39 -17.17 1.99
CA GLU A 9 -1.50 -16.61 1.23
C GLU A 9 -0.86 -15.67 0.21
N ASN A 10 -0.82 -16.08 -1.05
CA ASN A 10 -0.59 -15.17 -2.15
C ASN A 10 -1.79 -14.22 -2.18
N THR A 11 -1.76 -13.18 -1.35
CA THR A 11 -2.77 -12.14 -1.33
C THR A 11 -2.61 -11.33 -2.60
N HIS A 12 -3.36 -11.70 -3.64
CA HIS A 12 -3.51 -10.88 -4.83
C HIS A 12 -4.39 -9.68 -4.48
N GLY A 13 -3.87 -8.47 -4.67
CA GLY A 13 -4.58 -7.22 -4.43
C GLY A 13 -4.14 -6.51 -3.16
N VAL A 14 -4.65 -5.29 -3.01
CA VAL A 14 -4.40 -4.43 -1.85
C VAL A 14 -4.87 -5.12 -0.55
N PRO A 15 -4.07 -5.13 0.53
CA PRO A 15 -4.50 -5.71 1.80
C PRO A 15 -5.80 -5.07 2.31
N LYS A 16 -6.71 -5.88 2.87
CA LYS A 16 -8.09 -5.45 3.17
C LYS A 16 -8.20 -4.31 4.19
N ASP A 17 -7.16 -4.17 5.01
CA ASP A 17 -7.00 -3.19 6.08
C ASP A 17 -6.50 -1.83 5.57
N PHE A 18 -6.32 -1.71 4.25
CA PHE A 18 -5.94 -0.49 3.57
C PHE A 18 -7.07 0.01 2.68
N ILE A 19 -7.22 1.33 2.66
CA ILE A 19 -8.11 2.05 1.75
C ILE A 19 -7.26 2.60 0.62
N VAL A 20 -7.63 2.29 -0.62
CA VAL A 20 -7.07 2.93 -1.80
C VAL A 20 -7.58 4.36 -1.89
N PHE A 21 -6.67 5.33 -2.03
CA PHE A 21 -7.04 6.74 -2.21
C PHE A 21 -6.57 7.34 -3.53
N CYS A 22 -5.60 6.72 -4.21
CA CYS A 22 -5.16 7.12 -5.55
C CYS A 22 -4.76 5.87 -6.34
N GLU A 23 -5.17 5.81 -7.61
CA GLU A 23 -4.79 4.77 -8.55
C GLU A 23 -3.85 5.36 -9.59
N GLU A 24 -2.80 4.62 -9.94
CA GLU A 24 -1.79 5.01 -10.92
C GLU A 24 -1.39 3.79 -11.76
N ASN A 25 -1.95 3.68 -12.97
CA ASN A 25 -1.61 2.63 -13.95
C ASN A 25 -1.74 1.21 -13.40
N GLY A 26 -2.80 0.94 -12.65
CA GLY A 26 -3.07 -0.35 -12.02
C GLY A 26 -2.42 -0.51 -10.65
N ASN A 27 -1.51 0.38 -10.26
CA ASN A 27 -0.93 0.45 -8.93
C ASN A 27 -1.76 1.37 -8.02
N TYR A 28 -1.61 1.23 -6.70
CA TYR A 28 -2.46 1.95 -5.76
C TYR A 28 -1.66 2.58 -4.62
N PHE A 29 -1.91 3.86 -4.38
CA PHE A 29 -1.59 4.48 -3.10
C PHE A 29 -2.69 4.21 -2.09
N THR A 30 -2.28 3.88 -0.87
CA THR A 30 -3.13 3.29 0.15
C THR A 30 -2.89 3.91 1.52
N ILE A 31 -3.91 3.91 2.37
CA ILE A 31 -3.81 4.37 3.76
C ILE A 31 -4.46 3.35 4.71
N ASN A 32 -3.86 3.12 5.88
CA ASN A 32 -4.43 2.26 6.92
C ASN A 32 -5.03 3.03 8.11
N GLU A 33 -5.61 2.30 9.06
CA GLU A 33 -6.22 2.86 10.28
C GLU A 33 -5.25 3.61 11.21
N LYS A 34 -3.94 3.53 10.96
CA LYS A 34 -2.88 4.21 11.70
C LYS A 34 -2.27 5.37 10.91
N ASP A 35 -2.98 5.85 9.88
CA ASP A 35 -2.57 6.93 8.98
C ASP A 35 -1.27 6.66 8.20
N ASN A 36 -0.80 5.40 8.12
CA ASN A 36 0.39 5.10 7.32
C ASN A 36 0.02 5.01 5.85
N ILE A 37 0.80 5.69 5.02
CA ILE A 37 0.72 5.60 3.58
C ILE A 37 1.45 4.35 3.10
N GLY A 38 0.91 3.70 2.08
CA GLY A 38 1.55 2.58 1.41
C GLY A 38 1.34 2.63 -0.09
N TYR A 39 2.12 1.86 -0.81
CA TYR A 39 2.04 1.70 -2.26
C TYR A 39 1.94 0.22 -2.60
N TYR A 40 0.90 -0.14 -3.35
CA TYR A 40 0.69 -1.47 -3.89
C TYR A 40 1.07 -1.50 -5.36
N ASP A 41 2.01 -2.37 -5.70
CA ASP A 41 2.43 -2.66 -7.06
C ASP A 41 1.68 -3.91 -7.56
N HIS A 42 0.92 -3.76 -8.63
CA HIS A 42 0.11 -4.85 -9.17
C HIS A 42 0.90 -5.83 -10.03
N ASP A 43 2.02 -5.40 -10.61
CA ASP A 43 2.88 -6.23 -11.45
C ASP A 43 3.69 -7.17 -10.55
N ASP A 44 4.28 -6.62 -9.48
CA ASP A 44 5.12 -7.37 -8.54
C ASP A 44 4.32 -7.99 -7.37
N LEU A 45 3.03 -7.63 -7.23
CA LEU A 45 2.15 -8.05 -6.13
C LEU A 45 2.73 -7.72 -4.75
N THR A 46 3.40 -6.57 -4.64
CA THR A 46 4.03 -6.12 -3.39
C THR A 46 3.31 -4.92 -2.81
N HIS A 47 3.34 -4.81 -1.48
CA HIS A 47 2.80 -3.67 -0.76
C HIS A 47 3.85 -3.13 0.19
N ASN A 48 4.27 -1.89 -0.03
CA ASN A 48 5.32 -1.23 0.73
C ASN A 48 4.74 -0.06 1.52
N LEU A 49 5.10 0.04 2.79
CA LEU A 49 4.75 1.19 3.62
C LEU A 49 5.74 2.33 3.41
N HIS A 50 5.19 3.53 3.26
CA HIS A 50 5.93 4.78 3.32
C HIS A 50 5.78 5.37 4.72
N ASN A 51 6.89 5.82 5.30
CA ASN A 51 6.84 6.62 6.52
C ASN A 51 6.47 8.05 6.13
N GLY A 52 5.26 8.48 6.46
CA GLY A 52 4.79 9.84 6.17
C GLY A 52 3.29 9.98 6.39
N ASP A 53 2.84 11.20 6.67
CA ASP A 53 1.43 11.51 6.87
C ASP A 53 0.74 11.75 5.52
N PHE A 54 -0.56 11.45 5.44
CA PHE A 54 -1.37 11.66 4.23
C PHE A 54 -1.29 13.10 3.69
N LYS A 55 -1.27 14.08 4.60
CA LYS A 55 -1.19 15.50 4.23
C LYS A 55 0.11 15.81 3.47
N ASP A 56 1.24 15.32 3.96
CA ASP A 56 2.54 15.58 3.37
C ASP A 56 2.60 14.93 1.98
N TRP A 57 2.08 13.70 1.86
CA TRP A 57 1.94 13.03 0.57
C TRP A 57 1.12 13.86 -0.44
N VAL A 58 -0.02 14.42 -0.02
CA VAL A 58 -0.87 15.25 -0.89
C VAL A 58 -0.14 16.51 -1.37
N ILE A 59 0.58 17.19 -0.48
CA ILE A 59 1.33 18.41 -0.81
C ILE A 59 2.43 18.09 -1.83
N GLU A 60 3.21 17.04 -1.57
CA GLU A 60 4.40 16.70 -2.36
C GLU A 60 4.06 16.03 -3.70
N ASN A 61 3.08 15.11 -3.72
CA ASN A 61 2.85 14.22 -4.88
C ASN A 61 1.63 14.61 -5.70
N TRP A 62 0.57 15.15 -5.07
CA TRP A 62 -0.64 15.52 -5.80
C TRP A 62 -0.62 16.99 -6.20
N LEU A 63 -0.29 17.88 -5.26
CA LEU A 63 -0.26 19.31 -5.52
C LEU A 63 1.08 19.77 -6.10
N GLU A 64 2.13 18.96 -5.96
CA GLU A 64 3.50 19.27 -6.39
C GLU A 64 3.98 20.65 -5.86
N LEU A 65 3.62 20.96 -4.61
CA LEU A 65 3.99 22.23 -3.98
C LEU A 65 5.33 22.07 -3.25
N GLU A 66 6.30 22.93 -3.59
CA GLU A 66 7.59 23.07 -2.92
C GLU A 66 7.49 23.77 -1.55
#